data_AF-A0A1V5WCE3-F1
#
_entry.id   AF-A0A1V5WCE3-F1
#
_cell.length_a   1.000
_cell.length_b   1.000
_cell.length_c   1.000
_cell.angle_alpha   90.00
_cell.angle_beta   90.00
_cell.angle_gamma   90.00
#
_symmetry.space_group_name_H-M   'P 1'
#
loop_
_entity.id
_entity.type
_entity.pdbx_description
1 polymer ?
#
loop_
_entity_poly.entity_id
_entity_poly.type
_entity_poly.pdbx_seq_one_letter_code
_entity_poly.pdbx_strand_id
1 'polypeptide(L)'
;MLSISFTDIDPQFAQEVVNYSVEYMENMFEELGVDKNKRQKQNLEINLKNTLQEIQSLERETQTLGHTIARGGQTADGLSVAMEMTRLQMELEAQKQVYTQLKTQYELLKVEMASETPVFQILELAEVPDRKSGPSRGMLCIIVTFAAGFLAIMLAFMLEAIENVKKDPEAMKKLTGKE
;
A
#
# COMPACT_ATOMS: atom_id res chain seq x y z
N MET A 1 6.10 -4.07 11.61
CA MET A 1 4.94 -3.16 11.60
C MET A 1 5.45 -1.79 11.17
N LEU A 2 5.04 -1.32 10.01
CA LEU A 2 5.39 0.02 9.52
C LEU A 2 4.36 1.01 10.09
N SER A 3 4.80 2.20 10.50
CA SER A 3 3.91 3.27 10.95
C SER A 3 4.21 4.52 10.14
N ILE A 4 3.16 5.14 9.59
CA ILE A 4 3.23 6.39 8.85
C ILE A 4 2.52 7.45 9.70
N SER A 5 3.18 8.59 9.90
CA SER A 5 2.63 9.69 10.70
C SER A 5 2.99 11.02 10.04
N PHE A 6 2.02 11.92 9.98
CA PHE A 6 2.21 13.27 9.46
C PHE A 6 1.62 14.28 10.45
N THR A 7 2.30 15.42 10.61
CA THR A 7 1.90 16.46 11.57
C THR A 7 1.60 17.74 10.82
N ASP A 8 0.37 18.22 10.93
CA ASP A 8 -0.06 19.50 10.37
C ASP A 8 -0.90 20.30 11.37
N ILE A 9 -1.16 21.57 11.06
CA ILE A 9 -2.03 22.47 11.82
C ILE A 9 -3.48 22.05 11.64
N ASP A 10 -3.87 21.67 10.42
CA ASP A 10 -5.21 21.18 10.11
C ASP A 10 -5.29 19.66 10.33
N PRO A 11 -6.11 19.18 11.30
CA PRO A 11 -6.24 17.76 11.57
C PRO A 11 -6.87 16.98 10.41
N GLN A 12 -7.72 17.60 9.59
CA GLN A 12 -8.32 16.94 8.43
C GLN A 12 -7.28 16.73 7.34
N PHE A 13 -6.52 17.77 7.02
CA PHE A 13 -5.41 17.67 6.07
C PHE A 13 -4.36 16.64 6.54
N ALA A 14 -4.04 16.61 7.83
CA ALA A 14 -3.08 15.64 8.36
C ALA A 14 -3.53 14.19 8.12
N GLN A 15 -4.81 13.91 8.33
CA GLN A 15 -5.41 12.61 8.07
C GLN A 15 -5.40 12.27 6.57
N GLU A 16 -5.80 13.21 5.73
CA GLU A 16 -5.86 13.04 4.28
C GLU A 16 -4.48 12.71 3.70
N VAL A 17 -3.43 13.40 4.14
CA VAL A 17 -2.06 13.15 3.70
C VAL A 17 -1.58 11.76 4.09
N VAL A 18 -1.89 11.29 5.30
CA VAL A 18 -1.50 9.92 5.72
C VAL A 18 -2.26 8.89 4.91
N ASN A 19 -3.57 9.04 4.74
CA ASN A 19 -4.39 8.12 3.95
C ASN A 19 -3.96 8.08 2.48
N TYR A 20 -3.69 9.25 1.88
CA TYR A 20 -3.14 9.35 0.54
C TYR A 20 -1.77 8.68 0.43
N SER A 21 -0.91 8.82 1.45
CA SER A 21 0.39 8.16 1.47
C SER A 21 0.25 6.64 1.53
N VAL A 22 -0.70 6.12 2.31
CA VAL A 22 -1.00 4.69 2.39
C VAL A 22 -1.51 4.17 1.04
N GLU A 23 -2.45 4.88 0.40
CA GLU A 23 -3.00 4.53 -0.92
C GLU A 23 -1.92 4.60 -2.00
N TYR A 24 -1.07 5.63 -1.98
CA TYR A 24 0.06 5.75 -2.91
C TYR A 24 1.03 4.58 -2.76
N MET A 25 1.34 4.19 -1.52
CA MET A 25 2.19 3.03 -1.26
C MET A 25 1.53 1.73 -1.73
N GLU A 26 0.23 1.54 -1.49
CA GLU A 26 -0.52 0.39 -1.98
C GLU A 26 -0.43 0.30 -3.51
N ASN A 27 -0.75 1.38 -4.23
CA ASN A 27 -0.64 1.45 -5.69
C ASN A 27 0.79 1.20 -6.19
N MET A 28 1.79 1.75 -5.52
CA MET A 28 3.19 1.52 -5.83
C MET A 28 3.57 0.05 -5.66
N PHE A 29 3.11 -0.61 -4.59
CA PHE A 29 3.35 -2.04 -4.35
C PHE A 29 2.63 -2.92 -5.39
N GLU A 30 1.44 -2.52 -5.83
CA GLU A 30 0.76 -3.16 -6.95
C GLU A 30 1.53 -3.02 -8.26
N GLU A 31 2.03 -1.81 -8.57
CA GLU A 31 2.78 -1.52 -9.80
C GLU A 31 4.14 -2.22 -9.82
N LEU A 32 4.85 -2.23 -8.70
CA LEU A 32 6.12 -2.95 -8.53
C LEU A 32 5.96 -4.48 -8.60
N GLY A 33 4.73 -4.99 -8.69
CA GLY A 33 4.45 -6.41 -8.86
C GLY A 33 4.91 -7.24 -7.67
N VAL A 34 4.93 -6.63 -6.47
CA VAL A 34 5.31 -7.32 -5.25
C VAL A 34 4.31 -8.45 -4.95
N ASP A 35 3.05 -8.27 -5.35
CA ASP A 35 2.06 -9.34 -5.40
C ASP A 35 2.16 -10.14 -6.73
N LYS A 36 3.20 -10.98 -6.80
CA LYS A 36 3.44 -11.88 -7.94
C LYS A 36 2.23 -12.75 -8.25
N ASN A 37 1.50 -13.16 -7.22
CA ASN A 37 0.36 -14.06 -7.33
C ASN A 37 -0.83 -13.39 -8.01
N LYS A 38 -1.14 -12.12 -7.69
CA LYS A 38 -2.20 -11.34 -8.35
C LYS A 38 -1.95 -11.22 -9.86
N ARG A 39 -0.71 -10.95 -10.28
CA ARG A 39 -0.31 -10.87 -11.70
C ARG A 39 -0.37 -12.24 -12.37
N GLN A 40 0.17 -13.27 -11.74
CA GLN A 40 0.15 -14.64 -12.26
C GLN A 40 -1.29 -15.15 -12.44
N LYS A 41 -2.19 -14.80 -11.52
CA LYS A 41 -3.61 -15.11 -11.61
C LYS A 41 -4.25 -14.45 -12.84
N GLN A 42 -4.04 -13.15 -13.03
CA GLN A 42 -4.54 -12.45 -14.22
C GLN A 42 -4.01 -13.06 -15.53
N ASN A 43 -2.71 -13.37 -15.57
CA ASN A 43 -2.12 -14.04 -16.73
C ASN A 43 -2.78 -15.40 -16.99
N LEU A 44 -2.98 -16.22 -15.96
CA LEU A 44 -3.67 -17.50 -16.09
C LEU A 44 -5.12 -17.34 -16.55
N GLU A 45 -5.85 -16.31 -16.07
CA GLU A 45 -7.23 -16.03 -16.50
C GLU A 45 -7.30 -15.65 -17.99
N ILE A 46 -6.38 -14.80 -18.46
CA ILE A 46 -6.28 -14.43 -19.88
C ILE A 46 -5.98 -15.68 -20.72
N ASN A 47 -4.99 -16.48 -20.33
CA ASN A 47 -4.61 -17.69 -21.05
C ASN A 47 -5.76 -18.71 -21.07
N LEU A 48 -6.44 -18.94 -19.93
CA LEU A 48 -7.61 -19.82 -19.86
C LEU A 48 -8.74 -19.37 -20.79
N LYS A 49 -9.00 -18.06 -20.85
CA LYS A 49 -10.01 -17.50 -21.74
C LYS A 49 -9.63 -17.71 -23.21
N ASN A 50 -8.38 -17.44 -23.58
CA ASN A 50 -7.89 -17.61 -24.94
C ASN A 50 -7.94 -19.09 -25.37
N THR A 51 -7.42 -19.99 -24.53
CA THR A 51 -7.47 -21.44 -24.77
C THR A 51 -8.91 -21.94 -24.91
N LEU A 52 -9.84 -21.45 -24.09
CA LEU A 52 -11.25 -21.83 -24.18
C LEU A 52 -11.90 -21.32 -25.48
N GLN A 53 -11.58 -20.11 -25.92
CA GLN A 53 -12.04 -19.59 -27.22
C GLN A 53 -11.51 -20.45 -28.38
N GLU A 54 -10.25 -20.87 -28.30
CA GLU A 54 -9.61 -21.72 -29.32
C GLU A 54 -10.20 -23.13 -29.36
N ILE A 55 -10.49 -23.72 -28.20
CA ILE A 55 -11.25 -24.99 -28.10
C ILE A 55 -12.63 -24.83 -28.77
N GLN A 56 -13.33 -23.74 -28.50
CA GLN A 56 -14.65 -23.51 -29.10
C GLN A 56 -14.58 -23.33 -30.63
N SER A 57 -13.53 -22.69 -31.16
CA SER A 57 -13.34 -22.61 -32.62
C SER A 57 -13.03 -23.97 -33.22
N LEU A 58 -12.13 -24.75 -32.61
CA LEU A 58 -11.77 -26.08 -33.08
C LEU A 58 -12.97 -27.04 -33.02
N GLU A 59 -13.82 -26.95 -31.99
CA GLU A 59 -15.04 -27.76 -31.90
C GLU A 59 -16.04 -27.41 -33.01
N ARG A 60 -16.21 -26.12 -33.33
CA ARG A 60 -17.07 -25.70 -34.46
C ARG A 60 -16.52 -26.21 -35.79
N GLU A 61 -15.22 -26.07 -36.02
CA GLU A 61 -14.59 -26.52 -37.26
C GLU A 61 -14.70 -28.05 -37.42
N THR A 62 -14.45 -28.79 -36.35
CA THR A 62 -14.65 -30.25 -36.27
C THR A 62 -16.09 -30.65 -36.60
N GLN A 63 -17.08 -29.92 -36.08
CA GLN A 63 -18.50 -30.15 -36.38
C GLN A 63 -18.83 -29.88 -37.85
N THR A 64 -18.34 -28.78 -38.42
CA THR A 64 -18.58 -28.45 -39.83
C THR A 64 -18.03 -29.52 -40.77
N LEU A 65 -16.78 -29.97 -40.55
CA LEU A 65 -16.16 -31.06 -41.31
C LEU A 65 -16.92 -32.37 -41.14
N GLY A 66 -17.37 -32.70 -39.92
CA GLY A 66 -18.20 -33.87 -39.65
C GLY A 66 -19.51 -33.87 -40.45
N HIS A 67 -20.17 -32.71 -40.59
CA HIS A 67 -21.36 -32.57 -41.41
C HIS A 67 -21.07 -32.69 -42.92
N THR A 68 -19.90 -32.24 -43.39
CA THR A 68 -19.48 -32.39 -44.79
C THR A 68 -19.22 -33.86 -45.15
N ILE A 69 -18.56 -34.61 -44.27
CA ILE A 69 -18.34 -36.05 -44.42
C ILE A 69 -19.68 -36.81 -44.46
N ALA A 70 -20.61 -36.47 -43.56
CA ALA A 70 -21.92 -37.11 -43.49
C ALA A 70 -22.79 -36.89 -44.76
N ARG A 71 -22.53 -35.83 -45.53
CA ARG A 71 -23.26 -35.51 -46.78
C ARG A 71 -22.56 -35.99 -48.06
N GLY A 72 -21.28 -36.36 -48.04
CA GLY A 72 -20.47 -36.60 -49.26
C GLY A 72 -19.60 -37.86 -49.29
N GLY A 73 -19.76 -38.79 -48.34
CA GLY A 73 -18.81 -39.88 -48.02
C GLY A 73 -18.52 -40.99 -49.07
N GLN A 74 -18.59 -40.73 -50.39
CA GLN A 74 -18.28 -41.73 -51.42
C GLN A 74 -17.26 -41.28 -52.49
N THR A 75 -16.67 -40.08 -52.41
CA THR A 75 -15.64 -39.64 -53.36
C THR A 75 -14.23 -39.85 -52.82
N ALA A 76 -13.22 -39.90 -53.70
CA ALA A 76 -11.79 -40.01 -53.34
C ALA A 76 -11.30 -38.87 -52.41
N ASP A 77 -12.07 -37.80 -52.30
CA ASP A 77 -11.88 -36.67 -51.39
C ASP A 77 -12.25 -37.00 -49.92
N GLY A 78 -12.96 -38.11 -49.69
CA GLY A 78 -13.33 -38.55 -48.33
C GLY A 78 -12.14 -39.01 -47.48
N LEU A 79 -11.06 -39.52 -48.10
CA LEU A 79 -9.86 -39.95 -47.37
C LEU A 79 -9.01 -38.74 -46.91
N SER A 80 -8.87 -37.71 -47.73
CA SER A 80 -8.21 -36.44 -47.37
C SER A 80 -8.94 -35.75 -46.22
N VAL A 81 -10.28 -35.66 -46.31
CA VAL A 81 -11.10 -35.04 -45.26
C VAL A 81 -11.09 -35.86 -43.96
N ALA A 82 -11.04 -37.19 -44.02
CA ALA A 82 -10.89 -38.03 -42.83
C ALA A 82 -9.54 -37.85 -42.12
N MET A 83 -8.45 -37.66 -42.88
CA MET A 83 -7.14 -37.32 -42.30
C MET A 83 -7.14 -35.94 -41.65
N GLU A 84 -7.76 -34.93 -42.28
CA GLU A 84 -7.92 -33.60 -41.69
C GLU A 84 -8.73 -33.64 -40.39
N MET A 85 -9.82 -34.40 -40.37
CA MET A 85 -10.63 -34.59 -39.17
C MET A 85 -9.82 -35.21 -38.01
N THR A 86 -9.01 -36.24 -38.32
CA THR A 86 -8.13 -36.88 -37.32
C THR A 86 -7.10 -35.88 -36.78
N ARG A 87 -6.52 -35.04 -37.64
CA ARG A 87 -5.59 -34.00 -37.24
C ARG A 87 -6.24 -32.97 -36.33
N LEU A 88 -7.44 -32.51 -36.67
CA LEU A 88 -8.19 -31.53 -35.91
C LEU A 88 -8.62 -32.08 -34.53
N GLN A 89 -8.98 -33.37 -34.46
CA GLN A 89 -9.25 -34.04 -33.18
C GLN A 89 -8.01 -34.12 -32.29
N MET A 90 -6.84 -34.44 -32.85
CA MET A 90 -5.59 -34.45 -32.08
C MET A 90 -5.25 -33.05 -31.55
N GLU A 91 -5.46 -32.01 -32.36
CA GLU A 91 -5.25 -30.62 -31.97
C GLU A 91 -6.23 -30.16 -30.87
N LEU A 92 -7.51 -30.54 -30.99
CA LEU A 92 -8.53 -30.28 -29.98
C LEU A 92 -8.18 -30.96 -28.64
N GLU A 93 -7.75 -32.22 -28.67
CA GLU A 93 -7.35 -32.95 -27.46
C GLU A 93 -6.12 -32.33 -26.81
N ALA A 94 -5.12 -31.93 -27.61
CA ALA A 94 -3.96 -31.20 -27.13
C ALA A 94 -4.38 -29.89 -26.43
N GLN A 95 -5.30 -29.13 -27.02
CA GLN A 95 -5.78 -27.87 -26.45
C GLN A 95 -6.58 -28.10 -25.16
N LYS A 96 -7.40 -29.15 -25.09
CA LYS A 96 -8.11 -29.57 -23.87
C LYS A 96 -7.15 -29.96 -22.75
N GLN A 97 -6.05 -30.63 -23.08
CA GLN A 97 -5.01 -30.97 -22.11
C GLN A 97 -4.32 -29.71 -21.58
N VAL A 98 -3.98 -28.76 -22.44
CA VAL A 98 -3.42 -27.45 -22.04
C VAL A 98 -4.39 -26.71 -21.13
N TYR A 99 -5.68 -26.63 -21.49
CA TYR A 99 -6.70 -26.00 -20.65
C TYR A 99 -6.77 -26.63 -19.25
N THR A 100 -6.76 -27.96 -19.18
CA THR A 100 -6.82 -28.69 -17.91
C THR A 100 -5.61 -28.39 -17.04
N GLN A 101 -4.41 -28.32 -17.63
CA GLN A 101 -3.18 -27.97 -16.90
C GLN A 101 -3.23 -26.51 -16.40
N LEU A 102 -3.62 -25.56 -17.25
CA LEU A 102 -3.78 -24.15 -16.86
C LEU A 102 -4.83 -23.99 -15.76
N LYS A 103 -5.94 -24.74 -15.84
CA LYS A 103 -7.01 -24.69 -14.85
C LYS A 103 -6.55 -25.25 -13.51
N THR A 104 -5.78 -26.33 -13.52
CA THR A 104 -5.16 -26.90 -12.32
C THR A 104 -4.22 -25.90 -11.67
N GLN A 105 -3.35 -25.26 -12.44
CA GLN A 105 -2.45 -24.21 -11.94
C GLN A 105 -3.22 -23.01 -11.35
N TYR A 106 -4.33 -22.61 -11.98
CA TYR A 106 -5.19 -21.54 -11.48
C TYR A 106 -5.80 -21.87 -10.11
N GLU A 107 -6.34 -23.08 -9.94
CA GLU A 107 -6.92 -23.47 -8.64
C GLU A 107 -5.85 -23.62 -7.56
N LEU A 108 -4.67 -24.15 -7.90
CA LEU A 108 -3.52 -24.20 -6.97
C LEU A 108 -3.09 -22.80 -6.53
N LEU A 109 -2.91 -21.88 -7.48
CA LEU A 109 -2.56 -20.49 -7.18
C LEU A 109 -3.63 -19.81 -6.33
N LYS A 110 -4.91 -20.10 -6.56
CA LYS A 110 -6.01 -19.58 -5.75
C LYS A 110 -5.95 -20.06 -4.30
N VAL A 111 -5.56 -21.31 -4.07
CA VAL A 111 -5.35 -21.86 -2.72
C VAL A 111 -4.12 -21.24 -2.06
N GLU A 112 -3.04 -21.06 -2.82
CA GLU A 112 -1.80 -20.41 -2.36
C GLU A 112 -2.07 -18.95 -1.94
N MET A 113 -2.77 -18.19 -2.77
CA MET A 113 -3.21 -16.81 -2.45
C MET A 113 -4.13 -16.73 -1.23
N ALA A 114 -4.94 -17.76 -0.97
CA ALA A 114 -5.80 -17.80 0.21
C ALA A 114 -5.04 -18.17 1.48
N SER A 115 -3.87 -18.82 1.34
CA SER A 115 -3.03 -19.29 2.44
C SER A 115 -1.91 -18.30 2.79
N GLU A 116 -1.41 -17.54 1.81
CA GLU A 116 -0.41 -16.50 2.03
C GLU A 116 -1.04 -15.22 2.60
N THR A 117 -0.42 -14.66 3.62
CA THR A 117 -0.72 -13.30 4.08
C THR A 117 -0.28 -12.30 3.02
N PRO A 118 -1.14 -11.33 2.64
CA PRO A 118 -0.80 -10.34 1.63
C PRO A 118 0.47 -9.58 2.02
N VAL A 119 1.31 -9.27 1.04
CA VAL A 119 2.62 -8.62 1.28
C VAL A 119 2.46 -7.24 1.92
N PHE A 120 1.34 -6.57 1.65
CA PHE A 120 0.95 -5.32 2.26
C PHE A 120 -0.46 -5.45 2.85
N GLN A 121 -0.57 -5.27 4.16
CA GLN A 121 -1.85 -5.27 4.86
C GLN A 121 -1.98 -3.96 5.63
N ILE A 122 -3.00 -3.17 5.29
CA ILE A 122 -3.39 -1.99 6.05
C ILE A 122 -4.12 -2.49 7.30
N LEU A 123 -3.49 -2.31 8.46
CA LEU A 123 -4.08 -2.70 9.74
C LEU A 123 -5.13 -1.68 10.21
N GLU A 124 -4.84 -0.41 10.00
CA GLU A 124 -5.66 0.71 10.42
C GLU A 124 -5.40 1.91 9.51
N LEU A 125 -6.47 2.59 9.10
CA LEU A 125 -6.40 3.85 8.36
C LEU A 125 -6.25 5.01 9.34
N ALA A 126 -5.72 6.14 8.88
CA ALA A 126 -5.61 7.30 9.75
C ALA A 126 -6.99 7.90 10.04
N GLU A 127 -7.25 8.12 11.33
CA GLU A 127 -8.40 8.87 11.82
C GLU A 127 -7.99 10.31 12.16
N VAL A 128 -8.96 11.23 12.10
CA VAL A 128 -8.76 12.63 12.44
C VAL A 128 -8.37 12.73 13.93
N PRO A 129 -7.24 13.36 14.27
CA PRO A 129 -6.80 13.41 15.67
C PRO A 129 -7.69 14.31 16.51
N ASP A 130 -8.30 13.73 17.56
CA ASP A 130 -9.12 14.46 18.54
C ASP A 130 -8.30 15.46 19.38
N ARG A 131 -7.01 15.17 19.55
CA ARG A 131 -6.10 15.94 20.41
C ARG A 131 -4.88 16.37 19.64
N LYS A 132 -4.50 17.64 19.83
CA LYS A 132 -3.26 18.19 19.28
C LYS A 132 -2.07 17.44 19.87
N SER A 133 -1.16 16.99 19.01
CA SER A 133 0.10 16.36 19.40
C SER A 133 1.01 17.32 20.20
N GLY A 134 0.97 18.62 19.89
CA GLY A 134 1.65 19.64 20.69
C GLY A 134 1.44 21.08 20.21
N PRO A 135 2.03 22.07 20.91
CA PRO A 135 2.60 21.97 22.24
C PRO A 135 1.49 21.96 23.33
N SER A 136 1.73 21.27 24.44
CA SER A 136 0.83 21.28 25.58
C SER A 136 0.84 22.66 26.26
N ARG A 137 -0.20 23.45 26.02
CA ARG A 137 -0.32 24.83 26.55
C ARG A 137 -0.09 24.92 28.06
N GLY A 138 -0.51 23.90 28.81
CA GLY A 138 -0.29 23.80 30.25
C GLY A 138 1.19 23.67 30.64
N MET A 139 1.96 22.82 29.94
CA MET A 139 3.39 22.67 30.20
C MET A 139 4.15 23.96 29.91
N LEU A 140 3.79 24.64 28.81
CA LEU A 140 4.37 25.94 28.47
C LEU A 140 4.08 27.00 29.55
N CYS A 141 2.84 27.06 30.05
CA CYS A 141 2.46 27.97 31.12
C CYS A 141 3.25 27.72 32.41
N ILE A 142 3.42 26.44 32.80
CA ILE A 142 4.22 26.07 33.98
C ILE A 142 5.67 26.54 33.81
N ILE A 143 6.31 26.20 32.70
CA ILE A 143 7.72 26.57 32.45
C ILE A 143 7.91 28.09 32.48
N VAL A 144 7.04 28.84 31.81
CA VAL A 144 7.12 30.31 31.77
C VAL A 144 6.87 30.92 33.15
N THR A 145 5.91 30.40 33.92
CA THR A 145 5.61 30.91 35.27
C THR A 145 6.77 30.70 36.23
N PHE A 146 7.38 29.50 36.22
CA PHE A 146 8.55 29.22 37.06
C PHE A 146 9.77 30.05 36.63
N ALA A 147 10.02 30.19 35.34
CA ALA A 147 11.13 31.01 34.83
C ALA A 147 10.96 32.49 35.20
N ALA A 148 9.77 33.06 35.00
CA ALA A 148 9.47 34.44 35.35
C ALA A 148 9.51 34.67 36.87
N GLY A 149 8.97 33.74 37.67
CA GLY A 149 9.04 33.81 39.13
C GLY A 149 10.46 33.77 39.67
N PHE A 150 11.30 32.88 39.12
CA PHE A 150 12.72 32.80 39.48
C PHE A 150 13.47 34.11 39.15
N LEU A 151 13.24 34.66 37.95
CA LEU A 151 13.83 35.95 37.57
C LEU A 151 13.35 37.10 38.45
N ALA A 152 12.08 37.12 38.83
CA ALA A 152 11.53 38.16 39.72
C ALA A 152 12.18 38.13 41.11
N ILE A 153 12.38 36.94 41.69
CA ILE A 153 13.06 36.77 42.98
C ILE A 153 14.52 37.23 42.87
N MET A 154 15.23 36.82 41.81
CA MET A 154 16.62 37.22 41.57
C MET A 154 16.74 38.74 41.43
N LEU A 155 15.84 39.39 40.69
CA LEU A 155 15.81 40.84 40.53
C LEU A 155 15.47 41.56 41.84
N ALA A 156 14.54 41.03 42.65
CA ALA A 156 14.21 41.63 43.94
C ALA A 156 15.43 41.66 44.88
N PHE A 157 16.19 40.56 44.97
CA PHE A 157 17.44 40.54 45.75
C PHE A 157 18.50 41.47 45.17
N MET A 158 18.62 41.56 43.84
CA MET A 158 19.58 42.46 43.21
C MET A 158 19.25 43.93 43.49
N LEU A 159 17.98 44.32 43.40
CA LEU A 159 17.51 45.66 43.70
C LEU A 159 17.70 46.00 45.19
N GLU A 160 17.35 45.08 46.10
CA GLU A 160 17.57 45.25 47.53
C GLU A 160 19.06 45.38 47.87
N ALA A 161 19.93 44.56 47.26
CA ALA A 161 21.38 44.67 47.44
C ALA A 161 21.92 46.04 47.00
N ILE A 162 21.45 46.57 45.86
CA ILE A 162 21.82 47.91 45.37
C ILE A 162 21.31 48.99 46.33
N GLU A 163 20.08 48.86 46.83
CA GLU A 163 19.49 49.85 47.75
C GLU A 163 20.19 49.84 49.12
N ASN A 164 20.50 48.65 49.65
CA ASN A 164 21.21 48.50 50.91
C ASN A 164 22.64 49.07 50.82
N VAL A 165 23.35 48.80 49.72
CA VAL A 165 24.65 49.40 49.42
C VAL A 165 24.58 50.93 49.33
N LYS A 166 23.49 51.50 48.81
CA LYS A 166 23.28 52.95 48.77
C LYS A 166 22.95 53.57 50.14
N LYS A 167 22.33 52.81 51.04
CA LYS A 167 21.98 53.30 52.40
C LYS A 167 23.15 53.20 53.37
N ASP A 168 24.09 52.28 53.14
CA ASP A 168 25.27 52.09 53.99
C ASP A 168 26.47 52.96 53.53
N PRO A 169 26.85 54.01 54.29
CA PRO A 169 27.94 54.92 53.92
C PRO A 169 29.32 54.24 53.88
N GLU A 170 29.53 53.11 54.58
CA GLU A 170 30.79 52.35 54.52
C GLU A 170 30.90 51.49 53.25
N ALA A 171 29.79 50.91 52.78
CA ALA A 171 29.74 50.16 51.53
C ALA A 171 29.87 51.08 50.30
N MET A 172 29.28 52.28 50.35
CA MET A 172 29.38 53.27 49.29
C MET A 172 30.81 53.83 49.14
N LYS A 173 31.56 53.96 50.24
CA LYS A 173 33.00 54.35 50.22
C LYS A 173 33.87 53.31 49.51
N LYS A 174 33.63 52.01 49.76
CA LYS A 174 34.35 50.90 49.09
C LYS A 174 34.06 50.81 47.58
N LEU A 175 32.86 51.20 47.15
CA LEU A 175 32.49 51.24 45.73
C LEU A 175 32.97 52.49 44.99
N THR A 176 33.18 53.60 45.71
CA THR A 176 33.63 54.88 45.12
C THR A 176 35.15 55.01 45.08
N GLY A 177 35.89 54.03 45.61
CA GLY A 177 37.35 53.97 45.47
C GLY A 177 38.09 55.16 46.10
N LYS A 178 37.66 55.61 47.28
CA LYS A 178 38.40 56.58 48.08
C LYS A 178 38.65 56.00 49.47
N GLU A 179 39.92 55.67 49.72
CA GLU A 179 40.45 55.35 51.06
C GLU A 179 40.16 56.48 52.06
#